data_AF-V8CD06-F1
#
_entry.id   AF-V8CD06-F1
#
_cell.length_a   1.000
_cell.length_b   1.000
_cell.length_c   1.000
_cell.angle_alpha   90.00
_cell.angle_beta   90.00
_cell.angle_gamma   90.00
#
_symmetry.space_group_name_H-M   'P 1'
#
loop_
_entity.id
_entity.type
_entity.pdbx_description
1 polymer ?
#
loop_
_entity_poly.entity_id
_entity_poly.type
_entity_poly.pdbx_seq_one_letter_code
_entity_poly.pdbx_strand_id
1 'polypeptide(L)'
;MTSFILLVIAGVVVYYLYTTFEEYLKNPLPSPQKPQEKQDYSPKDNPYSLPTPQDKLKNSYAGASVAMLNILLQAGISQKNPSLLQVILLDNFIKNLHLQESQETLLKQMLNGIDFSQIISKKSTTQSPATSTDSKDSDTPISNLAQIFLDNTYGEYKKRLHFVGFALTLAWSDRVLEEKEREVILDIAAFLQLENDEFNELYDSFENRFGEVASEADKADTNLVEQYKKELEAKQEQSSLQEAYQSLIQKLCSKSQAASEPQAELLAKLLALESAYNAKNA
;
A
#
# COMPACT_ATOMS: atom_id res chain seq x y z
N MET A 1 -56.65 -30.00 -36.53
CA MET A 1 -56.46 -30.47 -35.14
C MET A 1 -55.51 -29.53 -34.37
N THR A 2 -54.40 -29.10 -34.97
CA THR A 2 -53.43 -28.12 -34.42
C THR A 2 -54.03 -26.75 -34.06
N SER A 3 -54.92 -26.19 -34.87
CA SER A 3 -55.55 -24.88 -34.58
C SER A 3 -56.46 -24.89 -33.35
N PHE A 4 -57.08 -26.03 -33.04
CA PHE A 4 -57.94 -26.19 -31.86
C PHE A 4 -57.12 -26.27 -30.57
N ILE A 5 -55.97 -26.97 -30.62
CA ILE A 5 -55.02 -27.06 -29.50
C ILE A 5 -54.43 -25.69 -29.18
N LEU A 6 -54.08 -24.89 -30.19
CA LEU A 6 -53.61 -23.50 -30.01
C LEU A 6 -54.65 -22.61 -29.33
N LEU A 7 -55.93 -22.76 -29.66
CA LEU A 7 -57.02 -22.00 -29.06
C LEU A 7 -57.22 -22.37 -27.58
N VAL A 8 -57.12 -23.66 -27.25
CA VAL A 8 -57.17 -24.13 -25.86
C VAL A 8 -55.99 -23.59 -25.04
N ILE A 9 -54.77 -23.63 -25.58
CA ILE A 9 -53.58 -23.09 -24.90
C ILE A 9 -53.71 -21.57 -24.70
N ALA A 10 -54.15 -20.83 -25.72
CA ALA A 10 -54.37 -19.39 -25.60
C ALA A 10 -55.44 -19.07 -24.52
N GLY A 11 -56.51 -19.86 -24.45
CA GLY A 11 -57.52 -19.71 -23.40
C GLY A 11 -56.97 -19.91 -21.99
N VAL A 12 -56.09 -20.90 -21.79
CA VAL A 12 -55.43 -21.15 -20.50
C VAL A 12 -54.51 -19.98 -20.12
N VAL A 13 -53.74 -19.44 -21.07
CA VAL A 13 -52.85 -18.29 -20.81
C VAL A 13 -53.64 -17.04 -20.45
N VAL A 14 -54.74 -16.75 -21.16
CA VAL A 14 -55.59 -15.59 -20.86
C VAL A 14 -56.25 -15.75 -19.48
N TYR A 15 -56.70 -16.96 -19.13
CA TYR A 15 -57.25 -17.23 -17.81
C TYR A 15 -56.21 -17.03 -16.70
N TYR A 16 -54.98 -17.53 -16.88
CA TYR A 16 -53.90 -17.34 -15.92
C TYR A 16 -53.56 -15.86 -15.71
N LEU A 17 -53.45 -15.09 -16.81
CA LEU A 17 -53.23 -13.64 -16.74
C LEU A 17 -54.37 -12.93 -16.00
N TYR A 18 -55.63 -13.26 -16.31
CA TYR A 18 -56.79 -12.70 -15.63
C TYR A 18 -56.73 -12.96 -14.11
N THR A 19 -56.48 -14.19 -13.70
CA THR A 19 -56.40 -14.55 -12.27
C THR A 19 -55.26 -13.82 -11.55
N THR A 20 -54.09 -13.72 -12.19
CA THR A 20 -52.93 -13.02 -11.62
C THR A 20 -53.20 -11.51 -11.49
N PHE A 21 -53.86 -10.92 -12.50
CA PHE A 21 -54.22 -9.51 -12.48
C PHE A 21 -55.29 -9.19 -11.43
N GLU A 22 -56.27 -10.08 -11.28
CA GLU A 22 -57.31 -9.96 -10.24
C GLU A 22 -56.70 -10.07 -8.84
N GLU A 23 -55.74 -10.97 -8.63
CA GLU A 23 -55.00 -11.12 -7.37
C GLU A 23 -54.12 -9.88 -7.07
N TYR A 24 -53.48 -9.31 -8.10
CA TYR A 24 -52.76 -8.03 -7.99
C TYR A 24 -53.67 -6.86 -7.62
N LEU A 25 -54.90 -6.81 -8.16
CA LEU A 25 -55.88 -5.76 -7.83
C LEU A 25 -56.53 -5.98 -6.46
N LYS A 26 -56.66 -7.23 -6.01
CA LYS A 26 -57.22 -7.61 -4.70
C LYS A 26 -56.26 -7.36 -3.54
N ASN A 27 -54.98 -7.16 -3.81
CA ASN A 27 -54.00 -6.80 -2.79
C ASN A 27 -53.79 -5.27 -2.82
N PRO A 28 -54.59 -4.47 -2.08
CA PRO A 28 -54.36 -3.04 -2.03
C PRO A 28 -52.92 -2.82 -1.56
N LEU A 29 -52.16 -2.00 -2.30
CA LEU A 29 -50.88 -1.50 -1.81
C LEU A 29 -51.10 -1.10 -0.35
N PRO A 30 -50.31 -1.60 0.61
CA PRO A 30 -50.46 -1.15 1.99
C PRO A 30 -50.45 0.36 1.94
N SER A 31 -51.53 0.99 2.40
CA SER A 31 -51.59 2.45 2.47
C SER A 31 -50.28 2.91 3.09
N PRO A 32 -49.59 3.92 2.54
CA PRO A 32 -48.39 4.42 3.17
C PRO A 32 -48.79 4.68 4.62
N GLN A 33 -48.17 3.93 5.54
CA GLN A 33 -48.33 4.16 6.96
C GLN A 33 -48.17 5.67 7.12
N LYS A 34 -49.12 6.31 7.84
CA LYS A 34 -48.99 7.72 8.26
C LYS A 34 -47.51 7.99 8.47
N PRO A 35 -46.90 9.00 7.84
CA PRO A 35 -45.46 9.19 7.87
C PRO A 35 -45.04 9.05 9.33
N GLN A 36 -44.41 7.92 9.66
CA GLN A 36 -43.63 7.84 10.87
C GLN A 36 -42.72 9.05 10.73
N GLU A 37 -42.73 9.93 11.73
CA GLU A 37 -41.73 10.99 11.83
C GLU A 37 -40.43 10.33 11.40
N LYS A 38 -39.91 10.78 10.26
CA LYS A 38 -38.64 10.30 9.73
C LYS A 38 -37.72 10.43 10.92
N GLN A 39 -37.25 9.31 11.46
CA GLN A 39 -36.13 9.37 12.37
C GLN A 39 -35.04 10.03 11.54
N ASP A 40 -34.81 11.31 11.80
CA ASP A 40 -33.76 12.08 11.16
C ASP A 40 -32.50 11.25 11.37
N TYR A 41 -31.95 10.74 10.27
CA TYR A 41 -30.64 10.13 10.30
C TYR A 41 -29.73 11.15 10.97
N SER A 42 -29.04 10.76 12.05
CA SER A 42 -27.94 11.58 12.53
C SER A 42 -27.03 11.87 11.32
N PRO A 43 -26.55 13.10 11.13
CA PRO A 43 -25.74 13.47 9.96
C PRO A 43 -24.52 12.57 9.71
N LYS A 44 -24.12 11.78 10.71
CA LYS A 44 -23.05 10.76 10.64
C LYS A 44 -23.47 9.44 10.00
N ASP A 45 -24.76 9.10 9.98
CA ASP A 45 -25.29 7.80 9.52
C ASP A 45 -26.10 7.92 8.23
N ASN A 46 -25.86 8.96 7.43
CA ASN A 46 -26.54 9.13 6.15
C ASN A 46 -25.90 8.21 5.08
N PRO A 47 -26.60 7.16 4.59
CA PRO A 47 -26.05 6.25 3.58
C PRO A 47 -25.80 6.92 2.21
N TYR A 48 -26.20 8.19 2.05
CA TYR A 48 -25.98 9.01 0.85
C TYR A 48 -24.91 10.10 1.04
N SER A 49 -24.18 10.12 2.16
CA SER A 49 -23.03 11.03 2.28
C SER A 49 -21.94 10.62 1.29
N LEU A 50 -21.62 11.49 0.35
CA LEU A 50 -20.51 11.27 -0.56
C LEU A 50 -19.20 11.26 0.24
N PRO A 51 -18.36 10.21 0.12
CA PRO A 51 -17.07 10.18 0.79
C PRO A 51 -16.23 11.39 0.38
N THR A 52 -15.55 12.01 1.35
CA THR A 52 -14.64 13.11 1.04
C THR A 52 -13.46 12.60 0.19
N PRO A 53 -12.74 13.46 -0.55
CA PRO A 53 -11.54 13.04 -1.28
C PRO A 53 -10.50 12.35 -0.38
N GLN A 54 -10.40 12.76 0.88
CA GLN A 54 -9.54 12.14 1.88
C GLN A 54 -10.02 10.74 2.27
N ASP A 55 -11.32 10.56 2.49
CA ASP A 55 -11.88 9.23 2.78
C ASP A 55 -11.72 8.28 1.59
N LYS A 56 -11.88 8.79 0.36
CA LYS A 56 -11.62 8.01 -0.85
C LYS A 56 -10.17 7.57 -0.94
N LEU A 57 -9.22 8.46 -0.60
CA LEU A 57 -7.80 8.13 -0.61
C LEU A 57 -7.46 7.10 0.47
N LYS A 58 -7.96 7.29 1.71
CA LYS A 58 -7.78 6.32 2.80
C LYS A 58 -8.30 4.92 2.42
N ASN A 59 -9.45 4.86 1.73
CA ASN A 59 -10.07 3.60 1.27
C ASN A 59 -9.62 3.15 -0.13
N SER A 60 -8.53 3.70 -0.65
CA SER A 60 -7.93 3.27 -1.92
C SER A 60 -6.77 2.31 -1.69
N TYR A 61 -6.34 1.62 -2.75
CA TYR A 61 -5.08 0.85 -2.78
C TYR A 61 -3.90 1.65 -2.22
N ALA A 62 -3.76 2.91 -2.63
CA ALA A 62 -2.66 3.77 -2.22
C ALA A 62 -2.69 4.08 -0.72
N GLY A 63 -3.85 4.45 -0.20
CA GLY A 63 -4.03 4.74 1.23
C GLY A 63 -3.82 3.51 2.10
N ALA A 64 -4.40 2.37 1.72
CA ALA A 64 -4.23 1.11 2.43
C ALA A 64 -2.76 0.65 2.44
N SER A 65 -2.08 0.75 1.30
CA SER A 65 -0.65 0.41 1.18
C SER A 65 0.20 1.26 2.12
N VAL A 66 0.04 2.58 2.07
CA VAL A 66 0.82 3.52 2.91
C VAL A 66 0.49 3.34 4.39
N ALA A 67 -0.77 3.07 4.75
CA ALA A 67 -1.15 2.80 6.13
C ALA A 67 -0.53 1.50 6.67
N MET A 68 -0.52 0.42 5.88
CA MET A 68 0.16 -0.83 6.27
C MET A 68 1.67 -0.63 6.41
N LEU A 69 2.29 0.11 5.49
CA LEU A 69 3.71 0.47 5.60
C LEU A 69 3.98 1.34 6.84
N ASN A 70 3.06 2.23 7.21
CA ASN A 70 3.19 3.00 8.45
C ASN A 70 3.19 2.10 9.69
N ILE A 71 2.33 1.08 9.73
CA ILE A 71 2.30 0.10 10.83
C ILE A 71 3.63 -0.67 10.89
N LEU A 72 4.15 -1.11 9.74
CA LEU A 72 5.45 -1.77 9.66
C LEU A 72 6.58 -0.87 10.18
N LEU A 73 6.61 0.40 9.74
CA LEU A 73 7.58 1.38 10.22
C LEU A 73 7.41 1.58 11.73
N GLN A 74 6.20 1.66 12.27
CA GLN A 74 6.01 1.77 13.72
C GLN A 74 6.48 0.54 14.49
N ALA A 75 6.44 -0.66 13.87
CA ALA A 75 6.86 -1.90 14.50
C ALA A 75 8.38 -1.98 14.74
N GLY A 76 9.20 -1.52 13.78
CA GLY A 76 10.67 -1.52 13.91
C GLY A 76 11.31 -0.15 14.18
N ILE A 77 10.76 0.93 13.62
CA ILE A 77 11.40 2.27 13.58
C ILE A 77 10.96 3.16 14.75
N SER A 78 9.92 2.84 15.52
CA SER A 78 9.60 3.66 16.71
C SER A 78 10.72 3.71 17.79
N GLN A 79 11.78 2.91 17.67
CA GLN A 79 12.97 3.02 18.52
C GLN A 79 14.16 3.78 17.88
N LYS A 80 14.17 4.00 16.56
CA LYS A 80 15.23 4.67 15.80
C LYS A 80 14.63 5.49 14.66
N ASN A 81 15.02 6.74 14.46
CA ASN A 81 14.58 7.51 13.30
C ASN A 81 14.80 6.73 11.97
N PRO A 82 13.86 6.79 11.01
CA PRO A 82 14.00 6.04 9.76
C PRO A 82 15.27 6.44 9.02
N SER A 83 15.94 5.47 8.40
CA SER A 83 17.15 5.71 7.63
C SER A 83 16.84 6.56 6.38
N LEU A 84 17.85 7.26 5.86
CA LEU A 84 17.69 8.02 4.62
C LEU A 84 17.25 7.11 3.46
N LEU A 85 17.74 5.86 3.43
CA LEU A 85 17.33 4.87 2.44
C LEU A 85 15.84 4.53 2.55
N GLN A 86 15.33 4.24 3.75
CA GLN A 86 13.91 3.96 4.00
C GLN A 86 13.01 5.11 3.54
N VAL A 87 13.38 6.33 3.89
CA VAL A 87 12.62 7.54 3.52
C VAL A 87 12.59 7.71 2.00
N ILE A 88 13.72 7.51 1.30
CA ILE A 88 13.77 7.62 -0.16
C ILE A 88 12.98 6.49 -0.83
N LEU A 89 13.04 5.26 -0.30
CA LEU A 89 12.26 4.13 -0.82
C LEU A 89 10.76 4.39 -0.70
N LEU A 90 10.32 4.94 0.42
CA LEU A 90 8.92 5.26 0.65
C LEU A 90 8.45 6.45 -0.21
N ASP A 91 9.28 7.47 -0.39
CA ASP A 91 9.01 8.56 -1.35
C ASP A 91 8.94 8.03 -2.79
N ASN A 92 9.81 7.11 -3.17
CA ASN A 92 9.77 6.46 -4.49
C ASN A 92 8.50 5.63 -4.67
N PHE A 93 8.11 4.85 -3.65
CA PHE A 93 6.86 4.10 -3.65
C PHE A 93 5.66 5.01 -3.89
N ILE A 94 5.53 6.10 -3.12
CA ILE A 94 4.41 7.05 -3.25
C ILE A 94 4.38 7.68 -4.65
N LYS A 95 5.53 8.10 -5.18
CA LYS A 95 5.62 8.67 -6.55
C LYS A 95 5.23 7.67 -7.63
N ASN A 96 5.55 6.38 -7.44
CA ASN A 96 5.15 5.32 -8.37
C ASN A 96 3.65 5.00 -8.35
N LEU A 97 2.89 5.54 -7.38
CA LEU A 97 1.42 5.42 -7.38
C LEU A 97 0.76 6.37 -8.38
N HIS A 98 1.53 7.26 -9.03
CA HIS A 98 1.07 8.20 -10.07
C HIS A 98 -0.15 9.04 -9.63
N LEU A 99 -0.09 9.54 -8.40
CA LEU A 99 -1.17 10.31 -7.80
C LEU A 99 -1.04 11.81 -8.10
N GLN A 100 -2.11 12.57 -7.84
CA GLN A 100 -2.02 14.02 -7.87
C GLN A 100 -1.16 14.52 -6.69
N GLU A 101 -0.44 15.63 -6.87
CA GLU A 101 0.46 16.21 -5.86
C GLU A 101 -0.22 16.44 -4.49
N SER A 102 -1.50 16.82 -4.49
CA SER A 102 -2.30 16.98 -3.27
C SER A 102 -2.54 15.65 -2.53
N GLN A 103 -2.73 14.56 -3.28
CA GLN A 103 -2.91 13.22 -2.72
C GLN A 103 -1.57 12.64 -2.24
N GLU A 104 -0.47 12.87 -2.96
CA GLU A 104 0.87 12.49 -2.49
C GLU A 104 1.21 13.17 -1.17
N THR A 105 0.91 14.47 -1.05
CA THR A 105 1.12 15.23 0.19
C THR A 105 0.30 14.65 1.34
N LEU A 106 -0.95 14.28 1.07
CA LEU A 106 -1.83 13.67 2.06
C LEU A 106 -1.35 12.27 2.48
N LEU A 107 -0.85 11.44 1.56
CA LEU A 107 -0.24 10.14 1.91
C LEU A 107 1.03 10.30 2.74
N LYS A 108 1.87 11.28 2.40
CA LYS A 108 3.06 11.61 3.20
C LYS A 108 2.67 12.06 4.62
N GLN A 109 1.57 12.79 4.77
CA GLN A 109 1.02 13.14 6.07
C GLN A 109 0.48 11.92 6.85
N MET A 110 -0.03 10.89 6.17
CA MET A 110 -0.48 9.66 6.83
C MET A 110 0.67 8.87 7.49
N LEU A 111 1.91 9.09 7.06
CA LEU A 111 3.13 8.55 7.66
C LEU A 111 3.53 9.37 8.90
N ASN A 112 2.61 9.43 9.85
CA ASN A 112 2.76 10.14 11.13
C ASN A 112 4.10 9.75 11.78
N GLY A 113 5.00 10.72 11.97
CA GLY A 113 6.31 10.52 12.60
C GLY A 113 7.51 10.60 11.66
N ILE A 114 7.30 10.61 10.33
CA ILE A 114 8.39 10.71 9.35
C ILE A 114 8.34 12.09 8.68
N ASP A 115 9.24 12.99 9.08
CA ASP A 115 9.41 14.26 8.37
C ASP A 115 10.30 14.08 7.14
N PHE A 116 9.68 13.67 6.03
CA PHE A 116 10.32 13.55 4.71
C PHE A 116 11.09 14.80 4.32
N SER A 117 10.58 15.99 4.68
CA SER A 117 11.18 17.25 4.27
C SER A 117 12.48 17.54 5.02
N GLN A 118 12.52 17.27 6.33
CA GLN A 118 13.74 17.44 7.13
C GLN A 118 14.81 16.41 6.81
N ILE A 119 14.42 15.17 6.48
CA ILE A 119 15.36 14.09 6.20
C ILE A 119 15.94 14.22 4.77
N ILE A 120 15.12 14.60 3.78
CA ILE A 120 15.55 14.76 2.38
C ILE A 120 16.20 16.13 2.12
N SER A 121 15.79 17.18 2.84
CA SER A 121 16.41 18.50 2.77
C SER A 121 17.03 18.84 4.13
N LYS A 122 18.35 18.71 4.29
CA LYS A 122 19.05 19.25 5.48
C LYS A 122 18.88 20.77 5.57
N LYS A 123 17.76 21.24 6.12
CA LYS A 123 17.63 22.56 6.77
C LYS A 123 17.36 22.29 8.24
N SER A 124 18.42 22.35 9.03
CA SER A 124 18.34 22.42 10.49
C SER A 124 17.69 23.75 10.88
N THR A 125 16.38 23.74 11.11
CA THR A 125 15.74 24.78 11.91
C THR A 125 14.81 24.12 12.91
N THR A 126 15.20 24.22 14.17
CA THR A 126 14.42 23.83 15.34
C THR A 126 13.09 24.58 15.36
N GLN A 127 12.00 23.94 14.94
CA GLN A 127 10.65 24.37 15.32
C GLN A 127 9.80 23.13 15.63
N SER A 128 9.30 23.11 16.86
CA SER A 128 8.45 22.08 17.46
C SER A 128 7.24 21.69 16.60
N PRO A 129 6.76 20.45 16.69
CA PRO A 129 5.48 20.08 16.12
C PRO A 129 4.35 20.65 16.99
N ALA A 130 3.71 21.72 16.52
CA ALA A 130 2.31 22.03 16.82
C ALA A 130 1.57 21.80 15.50
N THR A 131 0.67 20.84 15.37
CA THR A 131 -0.67 20.93 15.94
C THR A 131 -1.26 19.53 16.04
N SER A 132 -1.73 19.19 17.24
CA SER A 132 -2.60 18.06 17.53
C SER A 132 -3.89 18.15 16.71
N THR A 133 -3.99 17.36 15.65
CA THR A 133 -5.29 16.92 15.13
C THR A 133 -5.71 15.68 15.92
N ASP A 134 -6.72 15.86 16.78
CA ASP A 134 -7.51 14.79 17.40
C ASP A 134 -7.84 13.72 16.35
N SER A 135 -7.06 12.64 16.33
CA SER A 135 -7.25 11.51 15.43
C SER A 135 -7.43 10.27 16.30
N LYS A 136 -8.67 10.02 16.73
CA LYS A 136 -9.11 8.73 17.28
C LYS A 136 -9.17 7.64 16.19
N ASP A 137 -8.25 7.66 15.23
CA ASP A 137 -8.21 6.79 14.04
C ASP A 137 -7.02 5.80 14.09
N SER A 138 -6.26 5.76 15.19
CA SER A 138 -4.98 5.05 15.30
C SER A 138 -5.05 3.52 15.32
N ASP A 139 -6.24 2.93 15.29
CA ASP A 139 -6.42 1.50 15.55
C ASP A 139 -7.13 0.81 14.38
N THR A 140 -6.91 1.25 13.14
CA THR A 140 -7.40 0.46 12.00
C THR A 140 -6.57 -0.82 11.91
N PRO A 141 -7.16 -2.01 12.14
CA PRO A 141 -6.39 -3.25 12.18
C PRO A 141 -5.85 -3.57 10.78
N ILE A 142 -4.69 -4.24 10.73
CA ILE A 142 -4.05 -4.69 9.48
C ILE A 142 -5.04 -5.45 8.60
N SER A 143 -5.91 -6.28 9.20
CA SER A 143 -6.96 -7.01 8.50
C SER A 143 -7.88 -6.12 7.65
N ASN A 144 -8.27 -4.95 8.17
CA ASN A 144 -9.16 -4.03 7.47
C ASN A 144 -8.42 -3.33 6.33
N LEU A 145 -7.16 -2.95 6.54
CA LEU A 145 -6.33 -2.34 5.51
C LEU A 145 -6.03 -3.33 4.37
N ALA A 146 -5.73 -4.58 4.71
CA ALA A 146 -5.54 -5.65 3.75
C ALA A 146 -6.82 -5.93 2.96
N GLN A 147 -8.00 -5.90 3.60
CA GLN A 147 -9.27 -6.01 2.89
C GLN A 147 -9.47 -4.87 1.88
N ILE A 148 -9.24 -3.62 2.29
CA ILE A 148 -9.29 -2.47 1.37
C ILE A 148 -8.30 -2.67 0.20
N PHE A 149 -7.09 -3.13 0.49
CA PHE A 149 -6.10 -3.44 -0.54
C PHE A 149 -6.62 -4.49 -1.53
N LEU A 150 -7.18 -5.59 -1.03
CA LEU A 150 -7.72 -6.69 -1.85
C LEU A 150 -8.88 -6.22 -2.73
N ASP A 151 -9.81 -5.44 -2.16
CA ASP A 151 -10.97 -4.90 -2.88
C ASP A 151 -10.54 -3.99 -4.04
N ASN A 152 -9.41 -3.29 -3.88
CA ASN A 152 -8.82 -2.43 -4.91
C ASN A 152 -7.83 -3.15 -5.86
N THR A 153 -7.48 -4.42 -5.62
CA THR A 153 -6.50 -5.21 -6.41
C THR A 153 -7.08 -6.57 -6.83
N TYR A 154 -8.36 -6.58 -7.19
CA TYR A 154 -9.05 -7.80 -7.58
C TYR A 154 -8.40 -8.45 -8.82
N GLY A 155 -7.96 -9.71 -8.67
CA GLY A 155 -7.27 -10.46 -9.73
C GLY A 155 -5.81 -10.06 -9.97
N GLU A 156 -5.25 -9.11 -9.22
CA GLU A 156 -3.88 -8.62 -9.39
C GLU A 156 -2.91 -9.24 -8.37
N TYR A 157 -2.83 -10.57 -8.35
CA TYR A 157 -2.01 -11.30 -7.37
C TYR A 157 -0.55 -10.85 -7.33
N LYS A 158 0.06 -10.61 -8.51
CA LYS A 158 1.43 -10.10 -8.61
C LYS A 158 1.66 -8.77 -7.88
N LYS A 159 0.64 -7.90 -7.78
CA LYS A 159 0.76 -6.64 -7.02
C LYS A 159 0.82 -6.89 -5.52
N ARG A 160 0.10 -7.90 -5.02
CA ARG A 160 0.13 -8.32 -3.60
C ARG A 160 1.51 -8.84 -3.25
N LEU A 161 2.03 -9.76 -4.05
CA LEU A 161 3.38 -10.31 -3.87
C LEU A 161 4.45 -9.22 -3.97
N HIS A 162 4.32 -8.30 -4.94
CA HIS A 162 5.24 -7.18 -5.08
C HIS A 162 5.20 -6.23 -3.87
N PHE A 163 4.02 -5.94 -3.34
CA PHE A 163 3.85 -5.11 -2.14
C PHE A 163 4.51 -5.74 -0.91
N VAL A 164 4.32 -7.04 -0.69
CA VAL A 164 5.00 -7.77 0.40
C VAL A 164 6.51 -7.79 0.20
N GLY A 165 6.99 -7.97 -1.04
CA GLY A 165 8.42 -7.86 -1.34
C GLY A 165 8.99 -6.46 -1.08
N PHE A 166 8.20 -5.41 -1.33
CA PHE A 166 8.57 -4.04 -0.97
C PHE A 166 8.60 -3.84 0.55
N ALA A 167 7.64 -4.40 1.30
CA ALA A 167 7.63 -4.39 2.76
C ALA A 167 8.88 -5.08 3.35
N LEU A 168 9.27 -6.24 2.80
CA LEU A 168 10.52 -6.92 3.17
C LEU A 168 11.76 -6.08 2.83
N THR A 169 11.79 -5.43 1.66
CA THR A 169 12.88 -4.52 1.27
C THR A 169 13.02 -3.37 2.26
N LEU A 170 11.89 -2.85 2.76
CA LEU A 170 11.86 -1.75 3.71
C LEU A 170 12.35 -2.18 5.10
N ALA A 171 11.88 -3.33 5.60
CA ALA A 171 12.30 -3.88 6.89
C ALA A 171 13.80 -4.25 6.89
N TRP A 172 14.28 -4.96 5.87
CA TRP A 172 15.69 -5.36 5.77
C TRP A 172 16.66 -4.21 5.41
N SER A 173 16.18 -3.00 5.15
CA SER A 173 17.02 -1.89 4.69
C SER A 173 18.01 -1.37 5.74
N ASP A 174 17.78 -1.64 7.03
CA ASP A 174 18.73 -1.36 8.11
C ASP A 174 19.61 -2.59 8.46
N ARG A 175 19.49 -3.66 7.66
CA ARG A 175 20.20 -4.94 7.76
C ARG A 175 19.77 -5.85 8.91
N VAL A 176 18.71 -5.50 9.65
CA VAL A 176 18.21 -6.33 10.74
C VAL A 176 16.69 -6.40 10.65
N LEU A 177 16.15 -7.59 10.37
CA LEU A 177 14.70 -7.80 10.48
C LEU A 177 14.30 -8.02 11.94
N GLU A 178 13.65 -7.03 12.55
CA GLU A 178 13.17 -7.17 13.92
C GLU A 178 11.98 -8.13 14.02
N GLU A 179 11.81 -8.78 15.18
CA GLU A 179 10.72 -9.75 15.40
C GLU A 179 9.34 -9.14 15.16
N LYS A 180 9.12 -7.90 15.60
CA LYS A 180 7.84 -7.19 15.40
C LYS A 180 7.59 -6.87 13.93
N GLU A 181 8.62 -6.51 13.17
CA GLU A 181 8.49 -6.25 11.73
C GLU A 181 8.16 -7.54 10.98
N ARG A 182 8.81 -8.64 11.36
CA ARG A 182 8.51 -9.97 10.83
C ARG A 182 7.06 -10.38 11.10
N GLU A 183 6.57 -10.20 12.33
CA GLU A 183 5.16 -10.46 12.69
C GLU A 183 4.20 -9.64 11.82
N VAL A 184 4.44 -8.33 11.66
CA VAL A 184 3.61 -7.47 10.82
C VAL A 184 3.63 -7.91 9.35
N ILE A 185 4.79 -8.28 8.81
CA ILE A 185 4.90 -8.76 7.42
C ILE A 185 4.14 -10.08 7.23
N LEU A 186 4.21 -11.00 8.20
CA LEU A 186 3.46 -12.25 8.18
C LEU A 186 1.95 -11.99 8.21
N ASP A 187 1.48 -11.08 9.06
CA ASP A 187 0.08 -10.68 9.11
C ASP A 187 -0.38 -10.07 7.77
N ILE A 188 0.42 -9.16 7.20
CA ILE A 188 0.13 -8.56 5.89
C ILE A 188 0.02 -9.65 4.82
N ALA A 189 0.99 -10.57 4.75
CA ALA A 189 1.00 -11.65 3.76
C ALA A 189 -0.21 -12.57 3.91
N ALA A 190 -0.56 -12.95 5.14
CA ALA A 190 -1.71 -13.79 5.45
C ALA A 190 -3.03 -13.12 5.06
N PHE A 191 -3.23 -11.84 5.45
CA PHE A 191 -4.47 -11.13 5.11
C PHE A 191 -4.58 -10.77 3.63
N LEU A 192 -3.46 -10.61 2.91
CA LEU A 192 -3.44 -10.46 1.45
C LEU A 192 -3.62 -11.79 0.70
N GLN A 193 -3.79 -12.90 1.44
CA GLN A 193 -4.05 -14.23 0.89
C GLN A 193 -2.95 -14.66 -0.10
N LEU A 194 -1.69 -14.42 0.27
CA LEU A 194 -0.57 -14.97 -0.49
C LEU A 194 -0.50 -16.48 -0.31
N GLU A 195 -0.12 -17.18 -1.37
CA GLU A 195 0.17 -18.60 -1.30
C GLU A 195 1.45 -18.82 -0.49
N ASN A 196 1.43 -19.81 0.41
CA ASN A 196 2.56 -20.08 1.30
C ASN A 196 3.85 -20.35 0.54
N ASP A 197 3.78 -21.09 -0.57
CA ASP A 197 4.97 -21.45 -1.35
C ASP A 197 5.65 -20.21 -1.94
N GLU A 198 4.87 -19.31 -2.55
CA GLU A 198 5.39 -18.06 -3.13
C GLU A 198 5.86 -17.07 -2.06
N PHE A 199 5.15 -16.99 -0.93
CA PHE A 199 5.59 -16.18 0.20
C PHE A 199 6.90 -16.71 0.80
N ASN A 200 7.02 -18.02 1.01
CA ASN A 200 8.22 -18.64 1.55
C ASN A 200 9.40 -18.46 0.59
N GLU A 201 9.21 -18.66 -0.72
CA GLU A 201 10.26 -18.41 -1.72
C GLU A 201 10.74 -16.95 -1.65
N LEU A 202 9.81 -16.00 -1.56
CA LEU A 202 10.14 -14.59 -1.41
C LEU A 202 10.89 -14.34 -0.10
N TYR A 203 10.39 -14.81 1.03
CA TYR A 203 10.98 -14.61 2.36
C TYR A 203 12.39 -15.22 2.45
N ASP A 204 12.54 -16.47 2.00
CA ASP A 204 13.82 -17.18 1.97
C ASP A 204 14.84 -16.48 1.08
N SER A 205 14.41 -15.80 0.00
CA SER A 205 15.33 -15.02 -0.84
C SER A 205 16.00 -13.87 -0.08
N PHE A 206 15.33 -13.29 0.92
CA PHE A 206 15.90 -12.27 1.81
C PHE A 206 16.73 -12.92 2.92
N GLU A 207 16.22 -13.93 3.62
CA GLU A 207 16.95 -14.62 4.70
C GLU A 207 18.28 -15.22 4.22
N ASN A 208 18.28 -15.87 3.06
CA ASN A 208 19.51 -16.46 2.51
C ASN A 208 20.58 -15.41 2.17
N ARG A 209 20.17 -14.17 1.90
CA ARG A 209 21.06 -13.07 1.51
C ARG A 209 21.42 -12.13 2.66
N PHE A 210 20.58 -12.01 3.68
CA PHE A 210 20.74 -11.00 4.73
C PHE A 210 20.60 -11.56 6.15
N GLY A 211 20.11 -12.79 6.32
CA GLY A 211 19.93 -13.46 7.61
C GLY A 211 21.24 -13.81 8.31
N GLU A 212 21.16 -14.32 9.55
CA GLU A 212 22.33 -14.62 10.39
C GLU A 212 23.28 -15.67 9.80
N VAL A 213 22.77 -16.51 8.88
CA VAL A 213 23.53 -17.56 8.18
C VAL A 213 24.16 -17.04 6.88
N ALA A 214 23.85 -15.80 6.45
CA ALA A 214 24.55 -15.13 5.38
C ALA A 214 26.01 -14.98 5.81
N SER A 215 26.87 -15.84 5.27
CA SER A 215 28.29 -15.86 5.63
C SER A 215 28.89 -14.46 5.42
N GLU A 216 30.03 -14.20 6.06
CA GLU A 216 30.85 -12.97 5.99
C GLU A 216 31.18 -12.42 4.56
N ALA A 217 30.62 -13.03 3.51
CA ALA A 217 30.63 -12.63 2.11
C ALA A 217 29.77 -11.38 1.78
N ASP A 218 28.83 -10.95 2.63
CA ASP A 218 28.03 -9.72 2.42
C ASP A 218 28.65 -8.42 2.95
N LYS A 219 29.99 -8.37 2.98
CA LYS A 219 30.67 -7.10 2.76
C LYS A 219 30.30 -6.66 1.36
N ALA A 220 29.28 -5.78 1.26
CA ALA A 220 28.79 -5.16 0.03
C ALA A 220 29.79 -5.30 -1.11
N ASP A 221 29.45 -6.09 -2.15
CA ASP A 221 30.36 -6.49 -3.23
C ASP A 221 31.27 -5.32 -3.56
N THR A 222 32.55 -5.46 -3.20
CA THR A 222 33.47 -4.31 -3.13
C THR A 222 33.58 -3.65 -4.50
N ASN A 223 33.42 -4.43 -5.58
CA ASN A 223 33.36 -3.94 -6.95
C ASN A 223 32.12 -3.05 -7.19
N LEU A 224 30.98 -3.47 -6.65
CA LEU A 224 29.69 -2.80 -6.79
C LEU A 224 29.66 -1.48 -5.98
N VAL A 225 30.27 -1.48 -4.79
CA VAL A 225 30.49 -0.26 -3.99
C VAL A 225 31.42 0.71 -4.73
N GLU A 226 32.52 0.24 -5.31
CA GLU A 226 33.43 1.10 -6.10
C GLU A 226 32.77 1.64 -7.36
N GLN A 227 31.93 0.85 -8.04
CA GLN A 227 31.14 1.31 -9.17
C GLN A 227 30.21 2.45 -8.75
N TYR A 228 29.45 2.28 -7.66
CA TYR A 228 28.55 3.32 -7.19
C TYR A 228 29.25 4.57 -6.66
N LYS A 229 30.46 4.44 -6.09
CA LYS A 229 31.29 5.60 -5.76
C LYS A 229 31.59 6.46 -6.99
N LYS A 230 31.98 5.84 -8.10
CA LYS A 230 32.24 6.55 -9.37
C LYS A 230 30.97 7.15 -9.97
N GLU A 231 29.85 6.43 -9.91
CA GLU A 231 28.55 6.95 -10.38
C GLU A 231 28.05 8.13 -9.54
N LEU A 232 28.27 8.09 -8.22
CA LEU A 232 27.99 9.22 -7.32
C LEU A 232 28.88 10.42 -7.63
N GLU A 233 30.17 10.22 -7.90
CA GLU A 233 31.10 11.31 -8.30
C GLU A 233 30.64 12.02 -9.56
N ALA A 234 30.34 11.25 -10.61
CA ALA A 234 29.90 11.81 -11.89
C ALA A 234 28.59 12.60 -11.77
N LYS A 235 27.67 12.20 -10.89
CA LYS A 235 26.40 12.91 -10.65
C LYS A 235 26.54 14.07 -9.66
N GLN A 236 27.46 13.99 -8.71
CA GLN A 236 27.74 15.06 -7.75
C GLN A 236 28.31 16.31 -8.45
N GLU A 237 29.00 16.15 -9.58
CA GLU A 237 29.43 17.30 -10.39
C GLU A 237 28.25 18.15 -10.90
N GLN A 238 27.04 17.59 -10.95
CA GLN A 238 25.85 18.22 -11.51
C GLN A 238 24.79 18.61 -10.46
N SER A 239 24.84 18.04 -9.25
CA SER A 239 23.84 18.23 -8.18
C SER A 239 24.44 17.92 -6.82
N SER A 240 23.72 18.21 -5.73
CA SER A 240 24.21 17.85 -4.38
C SER A 240 24.38 16.33 -4.23
N LEU A 241 25.27 15.88 -3.34
CA LEU A 241 25.52 14.45 -3.09
C LEU A 241 24.24 13.68 -2.72
N GLN A 242 23.33 14.33 -2.00
CA GLN A 242 22.05 13.75 -1.59
C GLN A 242 21.06 13.62 -2.75
N GLU A 243 20.98 14.62 -3.63
CA GLU A 243 20.17 14.54 -4.87
C GLU A 243 20.72 13.49 -5.83
N ALA A 244 22.05 13.39 -5.93
CA ALA A 244 22.72 12.34 -6.70
C ALA A 244 22.33 10.94 -6.17
N TYR A 245 22.40 10.74 -4.85
CA TYR A 245 21.99 9.50 -4.18
C TYR A 245 20.51 9.17 -4.41
N GLN A 246 19.61 10.13 -4.20
CA GLN A 246 18.18 9.94 -4.45
C GLN A 246 17.90 9.57 -5.92
N SER A 247 18.55 10.24 -6.87
CA SER A 247 18.37 9.96 -8.30
C SER A 247 18.87 8.56 -8.68
N LEU A 248 19.93 8.07 -8.03
CA LEU A 248 20.45 6.72 -8.27
C LEU A 248 19.53 5.65 -7.67
N ILE A 249 19.00 5.86 -6.47
CA ILE A 249 17.99 4.95 -5.90
C ILE A 249 16.77 4.86 -6.83
N GLN A 250 16.25 5.99 -7.30
CA GLN A 250 15.12 6.02 -8.23
C GLN A 250 15.44 5.23 -9.51
N LYS A 251 16.63 5.46 -10.10
CA LYS A 251 17.09 4.73 -11.29
C LYS A 251 17.20 3.23 -11.06
N LEU A 252 17.71 2.80 -9.91
CA LEU A 252 17.83 1.37 -9.56
C LEU A 252 16.46 0.73 -9.40
N CYS A 253 15.53 1.39 -8.70
CA CYS A 253 14.16 0.91 -8.53
C CYS A 253 13.47 0.74 -9.88
N SER A 254 13.52 1.76 -10.75
CA SER A 254 12.91 1.68 -12.09
C SER A 254 13.55 0.59 -12.97
N LYS A 255 14.88 0.42 -12.89
CA LYS A 255 15.59 -0.61 -13.65
C LYS A 255 15.22 -2.02 -13.16
N SER A 256 15.15 -2.23 -11.85
CA SER A 256 14.76 -3.51 -11.26
C SER A 256 13.32 -3.88 -11.63
N GLN A 257 12.39 -2.93 -11.56
CA GLN A 257 11.01 -3.12 -12.01
C GLN A 257 10.93 -3.50 -13.50
N ALA A 258 11.66 -2.80 -14.37
CA ALA A 258 11.69 -3.10 -15.80
C ALA A 258 12.30 -4.46 -16.13
N ALA A 259 13.29 -4.90 -15.34
CA ALA A 259 13.95 -6.19 -15.50
C ALA A 259 13.21 -7.35 -14.81
N SER A 260 12.15 -7.08 -14.04
CA SER A 260 11.49 -8.06 -13.15
C SER A 260 12.51 -8.77 -12.24
N GLU A 261 13.48 -8.00 -11.74
CA GLU A 261 14.53 -8.52 -10.88
C GLU A 261 13.99 -8.83 -9.47
N PRO A 262 14.44 -9.91 -8.81
CA PRO A 262 14.02 -10.22 -7.44
C PRO A 262 14.30 -9.06 -6.47
N GLN A 263 13.37 -8.80 -5.55
CA GLN A 263 13.51 -7.67 -4.62
C GLN A 263 14.73 -7.79 -3.70
N ALA A 264 15.16 -9.00 -3.35
CA ALA A 264 16.38 -9.23 -2.57
C ALA A 264 17.66 -8.76 -3.32
N GLU A 265 17.70 -8.92 -4.65
CA GLU A 265 18.82 -8.42 -5.48
C GLU A 265 18.82 -6.89 -5.57
N LEU A 266 17.63 -6.28 -5.65
CA LEU A 266 17.48 -4.84 -5.58
C LEU A 266 18.01 -4.32 -4.23
N LEU A 267 17.64 -4.95 -3.11
CA LEU A 267 18.10 -4.54 -1.80
C LEU A 267 19.63 -4.61 -1.68
N ALA A 268 20.26 -5.66 -2.20
CA ALA A 268 21.73 -5.79 -2.19
C ALA A 268 22.41 -4.60 -2.90
N LYS A 269 21.88 -4.18 -4.05
CA LYS A 269 22.37 -3.01 -4.78
C LYS A 269 22.15 -1.71 -4.00
N LEU A 270 21.00 -1.57 -3.34
CA LEU A 270 20.68 -0.40 -2.54
C LEU A 270 21.62 -0.28 -1.32
N LEU A 271 21.91 -1.38 -0.63
CA LEU A 271 22.84 -1.41 0.50
C LEU A 271 24.29 -1.11 0.07
N ALA A 272 24.70 -1.56 -1.12
CA ALA A 272 26.00 -1.21 -1.69
C ALA A 272 26.09 0.28 -2.03
N LEU A 273 25.02 0.86 -2.58
CA LEU A 273 24.92 2.29 -2.86
C LEU A 273 24.92 3.11 -1.55
N GLU A 274 24.21 2.67 -0.52
CA GLU A 274 24.21 3.30 0.81
C GLU A 274 25.63 3.28 1.43
N SER A 275 26.32 2.15 1.32
CA SER A 275 27.72 2.03 1.78
C SER A 275 28.64 3.00 1.04
N ALA A 276 28.46 3.16 -0.27
CA ALA A 276 29.20 4.13 -1.09
C ALA A 276 28.89 5.59 -0.69
N TYR A 277 27.64 5.90 -0.40
CA TYR A 277 27.21 7.22 0.08
C TYR A 277 27.79 7.56 1.45
N ASN A 278 27.68 6.63 2.41
CA ASN A 278 28.23 6.80 3.76
C ASN A 278 29.75 6.98 3.74
N ALA A 279 30.47 6.25 2.88
CA ALA A 279 31.92 6.41 2.71
C ALA A 279 32.35 7.78 2.16
N LYS A 280 31.46 8.52 1.49
CA LYS A 280 31.72 9.89 1.01
C LYS A 280 31.29 10.98 2.00
N ASN A 281 30.39 10.65 2.90
CA ASN A 281 29.80 11.57 3.88
C ASN A 281 30.48 11.48 5.26
N ALA A 282 31.36 10.48 5.45
CA ALA A 282 32.24 10.32 6.61
C ALA A 282 33.52 11.13 6.45
#